data_AF-A0A956HDN4-F1
#
_entry.id   AF-A0A956HDN4-F1
#
_cell.length_a   1.000
_cell.length_b   1.000
_cell.length_c   1.000
_cell.angle_alpha   90.00
_cell.angle_beta   90.00
_cell.angle_gamma   90.00
#
_symmetry.space_group_name_H-M   'P 1'
#
loop_
_entity.id
_entity.type
_entity.pdbx_description
1 polymer ?
#
loop_
_entity_poly.entity_id
_entity_poly.type
_entity_poly.pdbx_seq_one_letter_code
_entity_poly.pdbx_strand_id
1 'polypeptide(L)'
;MIQRTAQAKTIALLLVLAAACSGSSGETSASATATETETETGSGSETGSSSSPTTSSSSDATSDGTAGTSSDTGSTTEPATSDPSETSETGGGVCGDGNVDPGEACDDGNTDNSDACTEQCTAAACGDGYVQEGEQCDDGAGNGANQGCLEGCVLNVCGDGDEGPAEGCDDGNENDGDGCDSNCLLEDVDPKAILCGVKLYECGDTIDNDNDGKIDLNDPECTTPCDDSESSLQTNLPGQNKDCKADCYFDADSGQGNDQCVWNLQCDPMNPGADVGCPYDPDLKQCDMVTEQPCFDYCSPLVPNGCDCFGCCEVAGVFVYLDSNPECSLSNLAACNPCTFFEDCNNPCKPDECEVCFGQDPDDLPPGCEEPKCDEPKTPCTNSDQCADGQFCSTGCCVDIVPE
;
A
#
# COMPACT_ATOMS: atom_id res chain seq x y z
N MET A 1 -43.90 36.64 33.84
CA MET A 1 -44.04 37.98 33.23
C MET A 1 -42.70 38.70 33.34
N ILE A 2 -42.13 39.09 32.19
CA ILE A 2 -41.24 40.26 31.98
C ILE A 2 -39.80 40.13 32.55
N GLN A 3 -38.85 39.69 31.72
CA GLN A 3 -37.79 40.44 30.99
C GLN A 3 -36.49 40.71 31.79
N ARG A 4 -35.40 40.07 31.37
CA ARG A 4 -34.23 40.61 30.59
C ARG A 4 -33.29 41.52 31.39
N THR A 5 -32.06 41.04 31.59
CA THR A 5 -30.86 41.88 31.67
C THR A 5 -29.72 41.17 30.94
N ALA A 6 -29.27 41.76 29.84
CA ALA A 6 -28.05 41.41 29.13
C ALA A 6 -27.03 42.53 29.42
N GLN A 7 -25.81 42.19 29.80
CA GLN A 7 -24.69 43.13 29.88
C GLN A 7 -23.77 42.93 28.69
N ALA A 8 -23.60 44.00 27.91
CA ALA A 8 -22.58 44.13 26.88
C ALA A 8 -21.30 44.69 27.51
N LYS A 9 -20.14 44.13 27.15
CA LYS A 9 -18.83 44.61 27.59
C LYS A 9 -18.06 45.12 26.37
N THR A 10 -17.86 46.44 26.34
CA THR A 10 -17.04 47.18 25.39
C THR A 10 -15.56 47.00 25.74
N ILE A 11 -14.68 46.71 24.77
CA ILE A 11 -13.22 46.86 24.91
C ILE A 11 -12.72 47.87 23.88
N ALA A 12 -11.88 48.78 24.37
CA ALA A 12 -11.41 49.98 23.71
C ALA A 12 -10.12 49.75 22.91
N LEU A 13 -10.08 50.41 21.75
CA LEU A 13 -8.97 50.57 20.83
C LEU A 13 -7.95 51.58 21.39
N LEU A 14 -6.65 51.25 21.40
CA LEU A 14 -5.58 52.15 21.80
C LEU A 14 -4.55 52.27 20.67
N LEU A 15 -4.60 53.43 20.00
CA LEU A 15 -3.63 53.95 19.04
C LEU A 15 -2.42 54.54 19.78
N VAL A 16 -1.20 54.26 19.29
CA VAL A 16 -0.01 55.09 19.58
C VAL A 16 0.69 55.43 18.26
N LEU A 17 0.93 56.73 18.09
CA LEU A 17 1.53 57.40 16.93
C LEU A 17 3.06 57.54 17.08
N ALA A 18 3.73 57.66 15.93
CA ALA A 18 5.17 57.75 15.71
C ALA A 18 5.89 59.03 16.22
N ALA A 19 7.22 58.96 16.32
CA ALA A 19 8.13 60.10 16.20
C ALA A 19 9.48 59.70 15.58
N ALA A 20 9.96 60.56 14.67
CA ALA A 20 11.10 60.37 13.76
C ALA A 20 12.44 60.91 14.30
N CYS A 21 13.55 60.50 13.68
CA CYS A 21 14.79 61.29 13.59
C CYS A 21 15.56 60.99 12.29
N SER A 22 16.21 62.03 11.76
CA SER A 22 16.79 62.13 10.41
C SER A 22 18.32 62.07 10.38
N GLY A 23 18.87 61.39 9.36
CA GLY A 23 19.93 61.88 8.44
C GLY A 23 21.41 61.76 8.81
N SER A 24 22.22 61.04 7.98
CA SER A 24 23.11 61.64 6.97
C SER A 24 24.19 60.66 6.40
N SER A 25 24.27 60.65 5.05
CA SER A 25 25.44 60.62 4.12
C SER A 25 26.31 59.36 3.83
N GLY A 26 26.39 59.04 2.51
CA GLY A 26 27.56 58.50 1.78
C GLY A 26 27.29 57.21 0.97
N GLU A 27 26.82 57.28 -0.30
CA GLU A 27 27.56 57.03 -1.58
C GLU A 27 28.12 55.57 -1.74
N THR A 28 27.98 54.79 -2.82
CA THR A 28 27.55 54.94 -4.24
C THR A 28 27.47 53.55 -4.93
N SER A 29 26.55 53.40 -5.91
CA SER A 29 26.57 52.56 -7.15
C SER A 29 26.60 51.01 -7.05
N ALA A 30 25.91 50.19 -7.86
CA ALA A 30 25.10 50.31 -9.08
C ALA A 30 24.18 49.05 -9.17
N SER A 31 22.86 49.18 -9.40
CA SER A 31 22.14 49.10 -10.68
C SER A 31 22.07 47.71 -11.37
N ALA A 32 20.91 47.06 -11.29
CA ALA A 32 20.16 46.55 -12.45
C ALA A 32 18.75 46.10 -12.02
N THR A 33 17.74 46.84 -12.48
CA THR A 33 16.30 46.50 -12.44
C THR A 33 15.91 45.91 -13.80
N ALA A 34 15.05 44.90 -13.83
CA ALA A 34 14.22 44.62 -14.99
C ALA A 34 12.81 44.23 -14.53
N THR A 35 11.85 44.91 -15.13
CA THR A 35 10.42 44.94 -14.83
C THR A 35 9.70 44.09 -15.87
N GLU A 36 8.62 43.44 -15.44
CA GLU A 36 7.65 42.74 -16.26
C GLU A 36 7.02 43.66 -17.32
N THR A 37 6.75 43.11 -18.50
CA THR A 37 5.77 43.66 -19.45
C THR A 37 5.21 42.51 -20.28
N GLU A 38 3.92 42.26 -20.11
CA GLU A 38 3.13 41.43 -21.01
C GLU A 38 2.90 42.15 -22.35
N THR A 39 2.90 41.39 -23.46
CA THR A 39 2.29 41.82 -24.72
C THR A 39 1.79 40.59 -25.48
N GLU A 40 0.49 40.34 -25.39
CA GLU A 40 -0.28 39.44 -26.25
C GLU A 40 -0.91 40.26 -27.38
N THR A 41 -0.74 39.83 -28.65
CA THR A 41 -1.72 39.97 -29.74
C THR A 41 -1.18 39.37 -31.04
N GLY A 42 -1.98 38.50 -31.68
CA GLY A 42 -2.07 38.51 -33.16
C GLY A 42 -2.05 37.17 -33.92
N SER A 43 -3.09 36.35 -33.73
CA SER A 43 -3.95 35.72 -34.75
C SER A 43 -3.41 35.35 -36.16
N GLY A 44 -3.67 34.09 -36.56
CA GLY A 44 -3.62 33.63 -37.95
C GLY A 44 -4.18 32.20 -38.13
N SER A 45 -5.48 32.11 -38.44
CA SER A 45 -6.26 30.91 -38.80
C SER A 45 -5.72 30.08 -39.96
N GLU A 46 -6.09 28.78 -40.02
CA GLU A 46 -6.98 28.15 -41.04
C GLU A 46 -7.27 26.67 -40.64
N THR A 47 -8.47 26.36 -40.15
CA THR A 47 -9.58 25.60 -40.79
C THR A 47 -9.42 24.08 -40.99
N GLY A 48 -10.35 23.31 -40.41
CA GLY A 48 -10.62 21.91 -40.76
C GLY A 48 -11.69 21.25 -39.87
N SER A 49 -12.97 21.53 -40.12
CA SER A 49 -14.14 20.91 -39.45
C SER A 49 -14.55 19.57 -40.08
N SER A 50 -14.94 18.58 -39.26
CA SER A 50 -16.28 17.93 -39.33
C SER A 50 -16.34 16.71 -38.39
N SER A 51 -17.21 16.70 -37.38
CA SER A 51 -18.64 16.31 -37.42
C SER A 51 -18.83 14.79 -37.24
N SER A 52 -19.08 14.38 -36.01
CA SER A 52 -19.67 13.07 -35.66
C SER A 52 -21.19 13.10 -35.86
N PRO A 53 -21.80 12.03 -36.41
CA PRO A 53 -23.23 11.85 -36.32
C PRO A 53 -23.60 10.72 -35.35
N THR A 54 -24.59 11.02 -34.51
CA THR A 54 -25.50 10.07 -33.87
C THR A 54 -26.49 9.51 -34.90
N THR A 55 -26.77 8.20 -34.88
CA THR A 55 -28.13 7.65 -35.15
C THR A 55 -28.26 6.22 -34.64
N SER A 56 -29.32 5.99 -33.87
CA SER A 56 -29.89 4.71 -33.47
C SER A 56 -30.56 3.98 -34.64
N SER A 57 -30.63 2.64 -34.61
CA SER A 57 -31.86 1.85 -34.88
C SER A 57 -31.66 0.35 -34.66
N SER A 58 -32.70 -0.25 -34.08
CA SER A 58 -32.88 -1.62 -33.61
C SER A 58 -33.27 -2.62 -34.71
N SER A 59 -33.08 -3.92 -34.44
CA SER A 59 -34.06 -4.96 -34.79
C SER A 59 -33.83 -6.26 -34.01
N ASP A 60 -34.91 -6.68 -33.32
CA ASP A 60 -35.14 -7.91 -32.57
C ASP A 60 -34.97 -9.23 -33.35
N ALA A 61 -34.62 -10.31 -32.64
CA ALA A 61 -35.31 -11.62 -32.71
C ALA A 61 -34.88 -12.60 -31.58
N THR A 62 -35.70 -12.65 -30.51
CA THR A 62 -36.24 -13.83 -29.78
C THR A 62 -35.53 -15.19 -29.77
N SER A 63 -35.26 -15.74 -28.57
CA SER A 63 -35.90 -16.93 -27.92
C SER A 63 -35.08 -17.30 -26.65
N ASP A 64 -35.60 -17.23 -25.42
CA ASP A 64 -36.36 -18.29 -24.71
C ASP A 64 -35.66 -19.67 -24.78
N GLY A 65 -35.25 -20.37 -23.71
CA GLY A 65 -35.38 -20.20 -22.27
C GLY A 65 -34.99 -21.53 -21.59
N THR A 66 -34.73 -21.44 -20.28
CA THR A 66 -34.93 -22.50 -19.26
C THR A 66 -33.80 -23.50 -18.97
N ALA A 67 -33.44 -23.46 -17.68
CA ALA A 67 -32.60 -24.36 -16.91
C ALA A 67 -33.12 -25.80 -16.80
N GLY A 68 -32.21 -26.74 -16.55
CA GLY A 68 -32.52 -28.13 -16.24
C GLY A 68 -31.38 -28.84 -15.50
N THR A 69 -31.52 -28.92 -14.19
CA THR A 69 -30.78 -29.72 -13.20
C THR A 69 -30.63 -31.21 -13.55
N SER A 70 -29.58 -31.84 -12.99
CA SER A 70 -29.44 -33.25 -12.55
C SER A 70 -28.30 -33.99 -13.25
N SER A 71 -27.59 -34.92 -12.64
CA SER A 71 -27.47 -35.42 -11.26
C SER A 71 -26.38 -36.48 -11.38
N ASP A 72 -25.38 -36.46 -10.51
CA ASP A 72 -24.50 -37.61 -10.31
C ASP A 72 -25.30 -38.78 -9.70
N THR A 73 -25.20 -39.95 -10.31
CA THR A 73 -25.41 -41.23 -9.61
C THR A 73 -24.38 -42.24 -10.10
N GLY A 74 -23.59 -42.76 -9.17
CA GLY A 74 -22.61 -43.80 -9.44
C GLY A 74 -23.21 -45.20 -9.61
N SER A 75 -22.38 -46.10 -10.14
CA SER A 75 -22.09 -47.43 -9.60
C SER A 75 -21.93 -48.49 -10.69
N THR A 76 -20.72 -49.07 -10.71
CA THR A 76 -20.37 -50.48 -10.99
C THR A 76 -20.74 -51.08 -12.35
N THR A 77 -19.73 -51.52 -13.11
CA THR A 77 -19.44 -52.94 -13.47
C THR A 77 -18.35 -52.99 -14.56
N GLU A 78 -17.18 -53.56 -14.26
CA GLU A 78 -16.25 -54.12 -15.27
C GLU A 78 -16.69 -55.56 -15.67
N PRO A 79 -16.17 -56.26 -16.73
CA PRO A 79 -15.07 -55.92 -17.64
C PRO A 79 -15.29 -56.23 -19.15
N ALA A 80 -14.30 -55.77 -19.95
CA ALA A 80 -13.75 -56.35 -21.18
C ALA A 80 -14.64 -56.51 -22.44
N THR A 81 -14.25 -55.82 -23.52
CA THR A 81 -13.87 -56.44 -24.81
C THR A 81 -13.22 -55.40 -25.74
N SER A 82 -11.95 -55.63 -26.08
CA SER A 82 -11.28 -55.36 -27.37
C SER A 82 -11.84 -54.31 -28.33
N ASP A 83 -11.08 -53.23 -28.56
CA ASP A 83 -10.98 -52.57 -29.87
C ASP A 83 -9.60 -51.89 -30.03
N PRO A 84 -8.94 -51.94 -31.20
CA PRO A 84 -7.66 -51.31 -31.45
C PRO A 84 -7.84 -49.86 -31.95
N SER A 85 -6.93 -49.00 -31.53
CA SER A 85 -6.37 -47.87 -32.28
C SER A 85 -7.17 -47.31 -33.48
N GLU A 86 -7.85 -46.17 -33.25
CA GLU A 86 -7.99 -45.04 -34.19
C GLU A 86 -8.16 -43.78 -33.32
N THR A 87 -7.09 -43.07 -32.94
CA THR A 87 -6.59 -41.86 -33.64
C THR A 87 -7.67 -41.13 -34.44
N SER A 88 -8.30 -40.15 -33.78
CA SER A 88 -9.08 -39.09 -34.42
C SER A 88 -8.65 -37.75 -33.82
N GLU A 89 -7.54 -37.23 -34.35
CA GLU A 89 -7.35 -35.83 -34.76
C GLU A 89 -8.04 -34.77 -33.87
N THR A 90 -7.41 -34.48 -32.74
CA THR A 90 -7.07 -33.08 -32.46
C THR A 90 -5.56 -33.01 -32.63
N GLY A 91 -5.12 -32.64 -33.84
CA GLY A 91 -3.72 -32.32 -34.10
C GLY A 91 -3.36 -31.02 -33.41
N GLY A 92 -3.28 -31.05 -32.09
CA GLY A 92 -2.47 -30.08 -31.35
C GLY A 92 -1.02 -30.49 -31.56
N GLY A 93 -0.21 -29.57 -32.06
CA GLY A 93 1.23 -29.75 -32.19
C GLY A 93 1.87 -30.24 -30.90
N VAL A 94 2.98 -30.94 -31.04
CA VAL A 94 3.79 -31.36 -29.89
C VAL A 94 4.89 -30.34 -29.71
N CYS A 95 4.74 -29.50 -28.69
CA CYS A 95 5.77 -28.53 -28.36
C CYS A 95 7.11 -29.20 -28.05
N GLY A 96 8.17 -28.67 -28.65
CA GLY A 96 9.55 -29.13 -28.55
C GLY A 96 9.93 -30.21 -29.55
N ASP A 97 9.17 -30.40 -30.64
CA ASP A 97 9.48 -31.39 -31.69
C ASP A 97 10.30 -30.84 -32.86
N GLY A 98 10.56 -29.54 -32.86
CA GLY A 98 11.31 -28.78 -33.84
C GLY A 98 10.46 -28.20 -34.96
N ASN A 99 9.13 -28.33 -34.90
CA ASN A 99 8.22 -27.84 -35.93
C ASN A 99 7.12 -26.98 -35.31
N VAL A 100 6.97 -25.75 -35.82
CA VAL A 100 5.87 -24.87 -35.42
C VAL A 100 4.56 -25.37 -36.03
N ASP A 101 3.73 -26.01 -35.20
CA ASP A 101 2.44 -26.58 -35.58
C ASP A 101 1.26 -25.60 -35.35
N PRO A 102 0.06 -25.89 -35.89
CA PRO A 102 -1.11 -25.03 -35.70
C PRO A 102 -1.48 -24.84 -34.21
N GLY A 103 -1.32 -23.62 -33.71
CA GLY A 103 -1.60 -23.25 -32.31
C GLY A 103 -0.35 -22.86 -31.53
N GLU A 104 0.83 -23.16 -32.06
CA GLU A 104 2.12 -22.79 -31.45
C GLU A 104 2.60 -21.44 -32.02
N ALA A 105 3.18 -20.61 -31.15
CA ALA A 105 3.81 -19.36 -31.56
C ALA A 105 5.27 -19.56 -31.98
N CYS A 106 5.92 -20.59 -31.45
CA CYS A 106 7.29 -21.02 -31.71
C CYS A 106 7.42 -22.52 -31.43
N ASP A 107 8.54 -23.11 -31.84
CA ASP A 107 9.04 -24.43 -31.41
C ASP A 107 10.53 -24.46 -31.77
N ASP A 108 11.41 -24.69 -30.80
CA ASP A 108 12.86 -24.73 -31.01
C ASP A 108 13.48 -26.12 -30.80
N GLY A 109 12.64 -27.15 -30.77
CA GLY A 109 13.06 -28.55 -30.68
C GLY A 109 13.37 -29.04 -29.28
N ASN A 110 12.93 -28.31 -28.25
CA ASN A 110 13.00 -28.75 -26.87
C ASN A 110 11.90 -28.09 -25.99
N THR A 111 11.95 -28.30 -24.66
CA THR A 111 10.93 -27.80 -23.70
C THR A 111 11.59 -27.06 -22.53
N ASP A 112 12.68 -26.34 -22.80
CA ASP A 112 13.40 -25.52 -21.84
C ASP A 112 12.81 -24.10 -21.86
N ASN A 113 12.34 -23.60 -20.72
CA ASN A 113 11.73 -22.26 -20.68
C ASN A 113 12.75 -21.12 -20.76
N SER A 114 14.05 -21.42 -20.71
CA SER A 114 15.13 -20.41 -20.69
C SER A 114 15.72 -20.07 -22.05
N ASP A 115 15.16 -20.61 -23.13
CA ASP A 115 15.58 -20.33 -24.50
C ASP A 115 14.50 -19.59 -25.30
N ALA A 116 14.47 -19.74 -26.63
CA ALA A 116 13.65 -18.91 -27.50
C ALA A 116 12.16 -19.31 -27.44
N CYS A 117 11.82 -20.47 -26.88
CA CYS A 117 10.48 -21.00 -26.88
C CYS A 117 10.14 -21.77 -25.59
N THR A 118 9.10 -21.33 -24.88
CA THR A 118 8.68 -22.01 -23.65
C THR A 118 8.11 -23.40 -23.92
N GLU A 119 7.99 -24.23 -22.88
CA GLU A 119 7.33 -25.54 -22.91
C GLU A 119 5.85 -25.48 -23.34
N GLN A 120 5.25 -24.28 -23.33
CA GLN A 120 3.89 -24.02 -23.79
C GLN A 120 3.83 -23.52 -25.25
N CYS A 121 4.97 -23.51 -25.93
CA CYS A 121 5.13 -23.02 -27.30
C CYS A 121 4.70 -21.56 -27.47
N THR A 122 4.97 -20.78 -26.43
CA THR A 122 4.91 -19.31 -26.47
C THR A 122 6.32 -18.77 -26.68
N ALA A 123 6.44 -17.73 -27.50
CA ALA A 123 7.73 -17.08 -27.70
C ALA A 123 8.22 -16.49 -26.38
N ALA A 124 9.52 -16.64 -26.12
CA ALA A 124 10.24 -15.97 -25.06
C ALA A 124 9.89 -14.48 -25.00
N ALA A 125 9.50 -13.99 -23.82
CA ALA A 125 9.21 -12.59 -23.59
C ALA A 125 9.45 -12.21 -22.13
N CYS A 126 10.16 -11.11 -21.92
CA CYS A 126 10.26 -10.45 -20.62
C CYS A 126 8.88 -10.24 -19.96
N GLY A 127 8.77 -10.67 -18.71
CA GLY A 127 7.54 -10.65 -17.93
C GLY A 127 6.75 -11.96 -17.99
N ASP A 128 7.29 -13.01 -18.60
CA ASP A 128 6.67 -14.35 -18.62
C ASP A 128 7.10 -15.24 -17.44
N GLY A 129 8.05 -14.75 -16.62
CA GLY A 129 8.51 -15.39 -15.39
C GLY A 129 9.62 -16.41 -15.62
N TYR A 130 10.23 -16.43 -16.81
CA TYR A 130 11.37 -17.27 -17.12
C TYR A 130 12.54 -16.41 -17.60
N VAL A 131 13.66 -16.47 -16.88
CA VAL A 131 14.88 -15.78 -17.31
C VAL A 131 15.44 -16.42 -18.59
N GLN A 132 15.36 -15.67 -19.68
CA GLN A 132 15.78 -16.09 -21.03
C GLN A 132 17.12 -15.47 -21.46
N GLU A 133 17.63 -15.88 -22.63
CA GLU A 133 18.88 -15.33 -23.15
C GLU A 133 18.79 -13.81 -23.39
N GLY A 134 19.58 -13.05 -22.61
CA GLY A 134 19.67 -11.59 -22.71
C GLY A 134 18.99 -10.85 -21.57
N GLU A 135 18.20 -11.55 -20.77
CA GLU A 135 17.58 -11.04 -19.55
C GLU A 135 18.52 -11.20 -18.36
N GLN A 136 18.42 -10.30 -17.38
CA GLN A 136 19.15 -10.38 -16.13
C GLN A 136 18.29 -10.95 -14.99
N CYS A 137 16.98 -10.82 -15.12
CA CYS A 137 15.94 -11.24 -14.21
C CYS A 137 14.62 -11.35 -14.99
N ASP A 138 13.64 -12.06 -14.44
CA ASP A 138 12.25 -12.00 -14.90
C ASP A 138 11.34 -12.48 -13.76
N ASP A 139 10.81 -11.53 -13.00
CA ASP A 139 9.86 -11.76 -11.91
C ASP A 139 8.40 -11.77 -12.42
N GLY A 140 8.21 -11.84 -13.75
CA GLY A 140 6.92 -11.90 -14.40
C GLY A 140 6.12 -10.62 -14.19
N ALA A 141 4.94 -10.75 -13.60
CA ALA A 141 4.11 -9.61 -13.20
C ALA A 141 4.76 -8.76 -12.09
N GLY A 142 5.81 -9.26 -11.43
CA GLY A 142 6.61 -8.52 -10.46
C GLY A 142 7.64 -7.58 -11.08
N ASN A 143 7.78 -7.54 -12.41
CA ASN A 143 8.66 -6.58 -13.07
C ASN A 143 8.04 -5.17 -13.02
N GLY A 144 8.84 -4.15 -12.71
CA GLY A 144 8.32 -2.79 -12.63
C GLY A 144 9.32 -1.76 -12.10
N ALA A 145 8.88 -0.52 -12.00
CA ALA A 145 9.61 0.51 -11.26
C ALA A 145 9.62 0.17 -9.76
N ASN A 146 10.72 0.48 -9.08
CA ASN A 146 10.96 0.19 -7.68
C ASN A 146 10.93 -1.31 -7.33
N GLN A 147 11.08 -2.19 -8.32
CA GLN A 147 11.13 -3.64 -8.16
C GLN A 147 12.54 -4.17 -8.38
N GLY A 148 12.85 -5.35 -7.83
CA GLY A 148 14.17 -5.97 -8.04
C GLY A 148 14.47 -6.27 -9.51
N CYS A 149 13.42 -6.44 -10.32
CA CYS A 149 13.50 -6.56 -11.77
C CYS A 149 12.69 -5.46 -12.45
N LEU A 150 13.33 -4.69 -13.35
CA LEU A 150 12.68 -3.62 -14.10
C LEU A 150 11.83 -4.18 -15.26
N GLU A 151 10.91 -3.38 -15.81
CA GLU A 151 10.05 -3.76 -16.96
C GLU A 151 10.83 -4.29 -18.19
N GLY A 152 12.13 -3.98 -18.28
CA GLY A 152 13.01 -4.44 -19.35
C GLY A 152 13.76 -5.74 -19.05
N CYS A 153 13.44 -6.46 -17.97
CA CYS A 153 14.16 -7.65 -17.51
C CYS A 153 15.64 -7.37 -17.23
N VAL A 154 15.87 -6.20 -16.65
CA VAL A 154 17.17 -5.71 -16.18
C VAL A 154 17.07 -5.62 -14.67
N LEU A 155 18.12 -6.04 -13.96
CA LEU A 155 18.16 -5.90 -12.52
C LEU A 155 18.15 -4.42 -12.18
N ASN A 156 17.32 -4.05 -11.21
CA ASN A 156 17.43 -2.76 -10.55
C ASN A 156 18.74 -2.76 -9.73
N VAL A 157 19.55 -1.70 -9.89
CA VAL A 157 20.86 -1.58 -9.26
C VAL A 157 21.15 -0.14 -8.85
N CYS A 158 21.85 -0.02 -7.73
CA CYS A 158 22.28 1.26 -7.20
C CYS A 158 22.93 2.18 -8.23
N GLY A 159 22.39 3.39 -8.33
CA GLY A 159 22.79 4.45 -9.23
C GLY A 159 22.17 4.37 -10.63
N ASP A 160 21.11 3.60 -10.83
CA ASP A 160 20.41 3.49 -12.12
C ASP A 160 19.28 4.53 -12.29
N GLY A 161 18.95 5.26 -11.23
CA GLY A 161 17.92 6.29 -11.18
C GLY A 161 16.54 5.77 -10.78
N ASP A 162 16.42 4.51 -10.36
CA ASP A 162 15.19 3.87 -9.89
C ASP A 162 15.46 3.22 -8.53
N GLU A 163 14.87 3.75 -7.45
CA GLU A 163 15.10 3.20 -6.11
C GLU A 163 14.50 1.81 -5.96
N GLY A 164 15.35 0.79 -5.91
CA GLY A 164 14.94 -0.60 -5.75
C GLY A 164 14.36 -0.94 -4.37
N PRO A 165 13.80 -2.15 -4.21
CA PRO A 165 13.24 -2.58 -2.93
C PRO A 165 14.32 -2.77 -1.85
N ALA A 166 15.57 -3.05 -2.25
CA ALA A 166 16.70 -3.21 -1.33
C ALA A 166 17.49 -1.92 -1.06
N GLU A 167 17.07 -0.81 -1.66
CA GLU A 167 17.78 0.47 -1.65
C GLU A 167 17.06 1.48 -0.76
N GLY A 168 17.82 2.29 -0.02
CA GLY A 168 17.27 3.39 0.79
C GLY A 168 17.08 4.68 0.02
N CYS A 169 17.70 4.78 -1.15
CA CYS A 169 17.72 5.91 -2.06
C CYS A 169 18.30 5.47 -3.41
N ASP A 170 18.05 6.24 -4.47
CA ASP A 170 18.84 6.20 -5.70
C ASP A 170 18.83 7.60 -6.34
N ASP A 171 20.02 8.20 -6.52
CA ASP A 171 20.16 9.54 -7.10
C ASP A 171 20.70 9.53 -8.55
N GLY A 172 20.68 8.35 -9.18
CA GLY A 172 21.13 8.11 -10.55
C GLY A 172 22.65 7.99 -10.70
N ASN A 173 23.38 7.79 -9.60
CA ASN A 173 24.82 7.51 -9.61
C ASN A 173 25.32 6.77 -8.35
N GLU A 174 26.61 6.38 -8.32
CA GLU A 174 27.26 5.70 -7.18
C GLU A 174 28.32 6.60 -6.50
N ASN A 175 28.17 7.93 -6.53
CA ASN A 175 29.08 8.82 -5.82
C ASN A 175 28.66 8.90 -4.34
N ASP A 176 29.63 9.17 -3.46
CA ASP A 176 29.32 9.49 -2.07
C ASP A 176 29.24 11.03 -1.91
N GLY A 177 28.39 11.51 -1.01
CA GLY A 177 28.26 12.91 -0.60
C GLY A 177 27.28 13.75 -1.42
N ASP A 178 26.42 13.14 -2.23
CA ASP A 178 25.33 13.78 -2.99
C ASP A 178 23.92 13.40 -2.53
N GLY A 179 23.80 12.67 -1.41
CA GLY A 179 22.52 12.35 -0.76
C GLY A 179 22.20 10.87 -0.76
N CYS A 180 22.88 10.10 -1.59
CA CYS A 180 22.78 8.66 -1.65
C CYS A 180 24.18 8.06 -1.84
N ASP A 181 24.63 7.19 -0.94
CA ASP A 181 26.00 6.67 -1.01
C ASP A 181 26.15 5.56 -2.08
N SER A 182 27.39 5.13 -2.33
CA SER A 182 27.70 4.02 -3.26
C SER A 182 27.12 2.65 -2.88
N ASN A 183 26.43 2.51 -1.75
CA ASN A 183 25.68 1.33 -1.35
C ASN A 183 24.16 1.60 -1.27
N CYS A 184 23.71 2.72 -1.84
CA CYS A 184 22.33 3.20 -1.83
C CYS A 184 21.75 3.33 -0.42
N LEU A 185 22.58 3.80 0.51
CA LEU A 185 22.17 4.24 1.83
C LEU A 185 22.04 5.76 1.85
N LEU A 186 20.96 6.25 2.48
CA LEU A 186 20.72 7.68 2.62
C LEU A 186 21.86 8.37 3.37
N GLU A 187 22.29 9.52 2.85
CA GLU A 187 23.28 10.38 3.47
C GLU A 187 22.62 11.61 4.12
N ASP A 188 23.28 12.21 5.13
CA ASP A 188 22.84 13.45 5.78
C ASP A 188 21.39 13.44 6.32
N VAL A 189 20.87 12.27 6.71
CA VAL A 189 19.53 12.11 7.30
C VAL A 189 19.38 12.91 8.60
N ASP A 190 18.20 13.50 8.82
CA ASP A 190 17.90 14.18 10.08
C ASP A 190 18.06 13.19 11.25
N PRO A 191 18.77 13.54 12.33
CA PRO A 191 18.92 12.67 13.51
C PRO A 191 17.61 12.27 14.19
N LYS A 192 16.50 12.95 13.89
CA LYS A 192 15.15 12.65 14.38
C LYS A 192 14.34 11.79 13.40
N ALA A 193 14.79 11.65 12.15
CA ALA A 193 14.14 10.78 11.18
C ALA A 193 14.27 9.32 11.63
N ILE A 194 13.23 8.53 11.36
CA ILE A 194 13.12 7.16 11.79
C ILE A 194 13.14 6.28 10.54
N LEU A 195 14.29 5.67 10.25
CA LEU A 195 14.41 4.76 9.12
C LEU A 195 13.69 3.44 9.42
N CYS A 196 13.07 2.88 8.39
CA CYS A 196 12.63 1.51 8.35
C CYS A 196 13.58 0.71 7.46
N GLY A 197 14.40 -0.16 8.08
CA GLY A 197 15.51 -0.79 7.38
C GLY A 197 16.51 0.24 6.89
N VAL A 198 16.64 0.36 5.57
CA VAL A 198 17.49 1.35 4.89
C VAL A 198 16.70 2.52 4.29
N LYS A 199 15.37 2.43 4.27
CA LYS A 199 14.47 3.41 3.64
C LYS A 199 13.98 4.44 4.66
N LEU A 200 13.61 5.60 4.13
CA LEU A 200 12.93 6.67 4.86
C LEU A 200 11.59 6.91 4.20
N TYR A 201 10.51 6.65 4.93
CA TYR A 201 9.15 6.82 4.46
C TYR A 201 8.53 8.10 5.03
N GLU A 202 7.41 8.53 4.46
CA GLU A 202 6.75 9.78 4.87
C GLU A 202 6.46 9.79 6.38
N CYS A 203 5.99 8.68 6.96
CA CYS A 203 5.70 8.58 8.40
C CYS A 203 6.94 8.53 9.32
N GLY A 204 8.15 8.79 8.81
CA GLY A 204 9.38 8.87 9.57
C GLY A 204 10.40 9.90 9.04
N ASP A 205 10.05 10.72 8.06
CA ASP A 205 10.96 11.63 7.36
C ASP A 205 11.10 13.03 8.01
N THR A 206 10.35 13.31 9.07
CA THR A 206 10.27 14.59 9.82
C THR A 206 9.58 15.73 9.08
N ILE A 207 8.86 15.42 8.01
CA ILE A 207 8.09 16.36 7.20
C ILE A 207 6.60 16.23 7.54
N ASP A 208 5.84 17.25 7.15
CA ASP A 208 4.37 17.28 7.21
C ASP A 208 3.91 17.14 5.75
N ASN A 209 3.82 15.89 5.28
CA ASN A 209 3.64 15.55 3.86
C ASN A 209 2.22 15.89 3.40
N ASP A 210 1.24 15.81 4.29
CA ASP A 210 -0.16 16.10 4.00
C ASP A 210 -0.62 17.52 4.39
N ASN A 211 0.22 18.26 5.13
CA ASN A 211 0.02 19.63 5.60
C ASN A 211 -1.15 19.81 6.57
N ASP A 212 -1.49 18.79 7.35
CA ASP A 212 -2.50 18.86 8.40
C ASP A 212 -1.97 19.51 9.70
N GLY A 213 -0.64 19.63 9.82
CA GLY A 213 0.07 20.22 10.94
C GLY A 213 0.62 19.21 11.95
N LYS A 214 0.47 17.91 11.69
CA LYS A 214 1.14 16.81 12.36
C LYS A 214 2.30 16.32 11.49
N ILE A 215 3.19 15.54 12.10
CA ILE A 215 4.39 15.01 11.45
C ILE A 215 4.60 13.59 11.95
N ASP A 216 5.01 12.72 11.05
CA ASP A 216 5.37 11.34 11.29
C ASP A 216 4.31 10.62 12.15
N LEU A 217 4.75 9.79 13.08
CA LEU A 217 3.94 9.10 14.09
C LEU A 217 3.24 9.99 15.13
N ASN A 218 3.37 11.31 15.07
CA ASN A 218 2.45 12.18 15.81
C ASN A 218 1.13 12.37 15.03
N ASP A 219 1.17 12.11 13.73
CA ASP A 219 0.01 11.90 12.90
C ASP A 219 -0.63 10.53 13.22
N PRO A 220 -1.91 10.48 13.64
CA PRO A 220 -2.58 9.21 13.91
C PRO A 220 -2.97 8.43 12.65
N GLU A 221 -2.79 8.99 11.46
CA GLU A 221 -2.83 8.27 10.19
C GLU A 221 -1.60 7.37 10.00
N CYS A 222 -0.44 7.74 10.58
CA CYS A 222 0.76 6.92 10.58
C CYS A 222 0.68 5.78 11.61
N THR A 223 0.87 4.56 11.14
CA THR A 223 0.83 3.34 11.96
C THR A 223 2.23 2.89 12.39
N THR A 224 3.21 3.06 11.49
CA THR A 224 4.63 2.75 11.69
C THR A 224 5.53 3.72 10.93
N PRO A 225 6.84 3.82 11.26
CA PRO A 225 7.81 4.55 10.45
C PRO A 225 8.03 3.96 9.04
N CYS A 226 7.49 2.77 8.77
CA CYS A 226 7.60 2.08 7.50
C CYS A 226 6.45 2.45 6.54
N ASP A 227 5.54 3.33 6.97
CA ASP A 227 4.36 3.68 6.19
C ASP A 227 4.68 4.79 5.19
N ASP A 228 4.33 4.57 3.92
CA ASP A 228 4.67 5.46 2.81
C ASP A 228 3.76 6.67 2.65
N SER A 229 2.71 6.79 3.47
CA SER A 229 1.77 7.91 3.37
C SER A 229 1.34 8.42 4.74
N GLU A 230 1.55 9.71 4.98
CA GLU A 230 0.96 10.40 6.15
C GLU A 230 -0.52 10.75 5.92
N SER A 231 -0.96 10.84 4.66
CA SER A 231 -2.28 11.37 4.32
C SER A 231 -3.43 10.36 4.39
N SER A 232 -3.12 9.09 4.64
CA SER A 232 -4.06 7.98 4.53
C SER A 232 -3.69 6.82 5.43
N LEU A 233 -4.67 5.95 5.70
CA LEU A 233 -4.45 4.64 6.33
C LEU A 233 -3.92 3.59 5.32
N GLN A 234 -3.26 4.05 4.25
CA GLN A 234 -2.46 3.20 3.38
C GLN A 234 -1.12 3.02 4.08
N THR A 235 -0.88 1.83 4.58
CA THR A 235 0.39 1.54 5.23
C THR A 235 1.44 1.13 4.19
N ASN A 236 1.01 0.55 3.05
CA ASN A 236 1.87 -0.01 1.99
C ASN A 236 3.13 -0.72 2.54
N LEU A 237 2.96 -1.42 3.67
CA LEU A 237 4.08 -2.11 4.31
C LEU A 237 4.61 -3.12 3.30
N PRO A 238 5.93 -3.16 3.08
CA PRO A 238 6.47 -4.19 2.21
C PRO A 238 6.13 -5.57 2.80
N GLY A 239 6.00 -6.54 1.91
CA GLY A 239 5.28 -7.77 2.20
C GLY A 239 3.82 -7.71 1.75
N GLN A 240 2.97 -6.80 2.25
CA GLN A 240 1.50 -6.97 2.25
C GLN A 240 0.94 -7.76 1.06
N ASN A 241 0.65 -9.05 1.29
CA ASN A 241 0.17 -9.94 0.24
C ASN A 241 -1.20 -9.43 -0.24
N LYS A 242 -1.22 -8.74 -1.39
CA LYS A 242 -2.44 -8.39 -2.14
C LYS A 242 -3.03 -9.62 -2.85
N ASP A 243 -2.94 -10.78 -2.20
CA ASP A 243 -3.56 -12.02 -2.64
C ASP A 243 -4.66 -12.43 -1.64
N CYS A 244 -5.31 -13.58 -1.85
CA CYS A 244 -6.42 -13.97 -0.98
C CYS A 244 -5.97 -14.46 0.41
N LYS A 245 -4.67 -14.52 0.71
CA LYS A 245 -4.08 -15.07 1.91
C LYS A 245 -3.16 -14.04 2.57
N ALA A 246 -3.68 -13.35 3.56
CA ALA A 246 -2.89 -12.46 4.40
C ALA A 246 -2.17 -13.24 5.49
N ASP A 247 -0.94 -12.85 5.79
CA ASP A 247 -0.22 -13.15 7.04
C ASP A 247 -0.65 -12.19 8.14
N CYS A 248 0.14 -12.06 9.20
CA CYS A 248 -0.10 -11.02 10.18
C CYS A 248 0.00 -9.65 9.52
N TYR A 249 -1.04 -8.84 9.65
CA TYR A 249 -1.02 -7.52 8.99
C TYR A 249 0.14 -6.63 9.46
N PHE A 250 0.53 -6.78 10.72
CA PHE A 250 1.53 -5.94 11.39
C PHE A 250 2.92 -6.58 11.48
N ASP A 251 3.18 -7.72 10.85
CA ASP A 251 4.50 -8.38 10.91
C ASP A 251 5.49 -8.00 9.79
N ALA A 252 5.05 -7.22 8.80
CA ALA A 252 5.88 -6.67 7.71
C ALA A 252 6.68 -7.71 6.90
N ASP A 253 6.48 -9.02 7.07
CA ASP A 253 7.22 -10.06 6.36
C ASP A 253 6.32 -10.96 5.51
N SER A 254 5.56 -10.36 4.59
CA SER A 254 4.57 -11.17 3.91
C SER A 254 5.16 -12.22 2.97
N GLY A 255 4.76 -13.47 3.19
CA GLY A 255 5.32 -14.64 2.52
C GLY A 255 5.10 -15.92 3.33
N GLN A 256 5.67 -17.05 2.89
CA GLN A 256 5.66 -18.30 3.69
C GLN A 256 6.65 -18.24 4.89
N GLY A 257 6.80 -17.06 5.49
CA GLY A 257 7.76 -16.70 6.52
C GLY A 257 7.35 -17.25 7.88
N ASN A 258 8.06 -18.29 8.32
CA ASN A 258 8.33 -18.65 9.71
C ASN A 258 7.19 -19.02 10.70
N ASP A 259 5.96 -18.50 10.65
CA ASP A 259 4.96 -18.59 11.74
C ASP A 259 3.61 -19.30 11.38
N GLN A 260 3.35 -19.54 10.09
CA GLN A 260 2.13 -20.18 9.56
C GLN A 260 0.82 -19.42 9.87
N CYS A 261 0.87 -18.11 10.13
CA CYS A 261 -0.30 -17.31 10.50
C CYS A 261 -1.10 -16.83 9.28
N VAL A 262 -1.77 -17.73 8.56
CA VAL A 262 -2.47 -17.41 7.31
C VAL A 262 -3.98 -17.21 7.51
N TRP A 263 -4.46 -15.99 7.27
CA TRP A 263 -5.87 -15.64 7.13
C TRP A 263 -6.28 -15.56 5.66
N ASN A 264 -7.50 -16.01 5.32
CA ASN A 264 -8.02 -15.88 3.97
C ASN A 264 -9.03 -14.73 3.89
N LEU A 265 -8.79 -13.73 3.04
CA LEU A 265 -9.66 -12.55 2.90
C LEU A 265 -11.10 -12.90 2.47
N GLN A 266 -11.28 -14.04 1.78
CA GLN A 266 -12.60 -14.55 1.40
C GLN A 266 -13.43 -15.01 2.62
N CYS A 267 -12.85 -15.03 3.82
CA CYS A 267 -13.53 -15.40 5.05
C CYS A 267 -14.23 -14.24 5.75
N ASP A 268 -14.01 -13.01 5.31
CA ASP A 268 -14.61 -11.81 5.92
C ASP A 268 -15.96 -11.45 5.25
N PRO A 269 -17.10 -11.52 5.98
CA PRO A 269 -18.42 -11.16 5.47
C PRO A 269 -18.63 -9.68 5.09
N MET A 270 -17.82 -8.76 5.62
CA MET A 270 -17.87 -7.31 5.36
C MET A 270 -16.87 -6.87 4.27
N ASN A 271 -15.93 -7.77 3.94
CA ASN A 271 -15.18 -7.91 2.68
C ASN A 271 -14.06 -6.87 2.42
N PRO A 272 -12.81 -7.17 2.83
CA PRO A 272 -11.61 -6.45 2.45
C PRO A 272 -10.95 -7.00 1.16
N GLY A 273 -11.36 -8.17 0.67
CA GLY A 273 -10.69 -8.86 -0.44
C GLY A 273 -11.29 -8.64 -1.84
N ALA A 274 -12.49 -8.06 -1.95
CA ALA A 274 -13.16 -7.91 -3.25
C ALA A 274 -12.33 -7.15 -4.29
N ASP A 275 -11.62 -6.11 -3.84
CA ASP A 275 -10.85 -5.23 -4.71
C ASP A 275 -9.59 -5.93 -5.28
N VAL A 276 -9.09 -6.94 -4.58
CA VAL A 276 -8.00 -7.84 -5.03
C VAL A 276 -8.52 -9.17 -5.62
N GLY A 277 -9.82 -9.27 -5.92
CA GLY A 277 -10.41 -10.44 -6.56
C GLY A 277 -10.75 -11.60 -5.62
N CYS A 278 -10.76 -11.34 -4.31
CA CYS A 278 -11.03 -12.29 -3.23
C CYS A 278 -12.36 -11.97 -2.52
N PRO A 279 -13.51 -11.98 -3.22
CA PRO A 279 -14.79 -11.71 -2.58
C PRO A 279 -15.11 -12.77 -1.53
N TYR A 280 -15.86 -12.36 -0.51
CA TYR A 280 -16.37 -13.25 0.54
C TYR A 280 -17.02 -14.53 -0.03
N ASP A 281 -16.58 -15.68 0.46
CA ASP A 281 -17.11 -17.00 0.14
C ASP A 281 -17.66 -17.68 1.42
N PRO A 282 -18.99 -17.72 1.60
CA PRO A 282 -19.60 -18.34 2.78
C PRO A 282 -19.44 -19.87 2.84
N ASP A 283 -19.04 -20.52 1.75
CA ASP A 283 -18.84 -21.97 1.67
C ASP A 283 -17.35 -22.36 1.84
N LEU A 284 -16.46 -21.38 2.01
CA LEU A 284 -15.04 -21.62 2.22
C LEU A 284 -14.77 -22.30 3.55
N LYS A 285 -14.12 -23.46 3.50
CA LYS A 285 -13.91 -24.33 4.68
C LYS A 285 -12.62 -24.02 5.47
N GLN A 286 -11.89 -22.98 5.10
CA GLN A 286 -10.59 -22.60 5.69
C GLN A 286 -10.67 -21.29 6.48
N CYS A 287 -11.89 -20.87 6.87
CA CYS A 287 -12.14 -19.65 7.64
C CYS A 287 -12.07 -19.82 9.15
N ASP A 288 -12.07 -21.07 9.61
CA ASP A 288 -11.63 -21.40 10.95
C ASP A 288 -10.10 -21.35 10.90
N MET A 289 -9.54 -20.16 11.15
CA MET A 289 -8.12 -19.93 11.40
C MET A 289 -7.51 -21.17 12.06
N VAL A 290 -6.46 -21.71 11.46
CA VAL A 290 -5.73 -22.78 12.11
C VAL A 290 -5.22 -22.20 13.41
N THR A 291 -5.80 -22.69 14.51
CA THR A 291 -5.57 -22.37 15.91
C THR A 291 -4.17 -22.77 16.37
N GLU A 292 -3.14 -22.46 15.60
CA GLU A 292 -1.78 -22.71 16.00
C GLU A 292 -1.38 -21.55 16.91
N GLN A 293 -1.24 -21.85 18.20
CA GLN A 293 -0.67 -20.91 19.19
C GLN A 293 0.54 -20.12 18.68
N PRO A 294 1.46 -20.69 17.87
CA PRO A 294 2.53 -19.93 17.23
C PRO A 294 2.11 -18.63 16.53
N CYS A 295 1.00 -18.63 15.79
CA CYS A 295 0.49 -17.44 15.08
C CYS A 295 0.08 -16.35 16.08
N PHE A 296 -0.68 -16.69 17.12
CA PHE A 296 -1.05 -15.72 18.15
C PHE A 296 0.13 -15.25 19.00
N ASP A 297 1.07 -16.15 19.31
CA ASP A 297 2.28 -15.82 20.06
C ASP A 297 3.16 -14.79 19.31
N TYR A 298 3.10 -14.79 17.98
CA TYR A 298 3.84 -13.87 17.12
C TYR A 298 3.05 -12.58 16.82
N CYS A 299 1.80 -12.72 16.38
CA CYS A 299 0.98 -11.60 15.94
C CYS A 299 0.45 -10.72 17.05
N SER A 300 -0.17 -11.31 18.08
CA SER A 300 -0.88 -10.53 19.10
C SER A 300 0.00 -9.46 19.79
N PRO A 301 1.31 -9.68 20.02
CA PRO A 301 2.21 -8.63 20.54
C PRO A 301 2.42 -7.40 19.63
N LEU A 302 2.20 -7.54 18.32
CA LEU A 302 2.38 -6.51 17.29
C LEU A 302 1.12 -5.66 17.09
N VAL A 303 -0.07 -6.19 17.42
CA VAL A 303 -1.36 -5.54 17.17
C VAL A 303 -1.53 -4.25 17.99
N PRO A 304 -1.73 -3.10 17.35
CA PRO A 304 -2.03 -1.83 18.03
C PRO A 304 -3.37 -1.86 18.78
N ASN A 305 -3.50 -1.01 19.81
CA ASN A 305 -4.76 -0.91 20.56
C ASN A 305 -5.92 -0.49 19.64
N GLY A 306 -6.97 -1.29 19.54
CA GLY A 306 -8.12 -1.07 18.68
C GLY A 306 -8.10 -1.87 17.38
N CYS A 307 -7.05 -2.65 17.12
CA CYS A 307 -6.92 -3.46 15.91
C CYS A 307 -7.01 -4.96 16.17
N ASP A 308 -7.16 -5.74 15.09
CA ASP A 308 -6.92 -7.18 15.06
C ASP A 308 -5.70 -7.55 14.23
N CYS A 309 -5.25 -8.79 14.31
CA CYS A 309 -4.07 -9.28 13.61
C CYS A 309 -4.14 -9.22 12.08
N PHE A 310 -5.28 -8.90 11.48
CA PHE A 310 -5.49 -8.89 10.02
C PHE A 310 -5.83 -7.52 9.46
N GLY A 311 -5.52 -6.45 10.20
CA GLY A 311 -5.64 -5.08 9.70
C GLY A 311 -7.05 -4.51 9.79
N CYS A 312 -7.95 -5.11 10.56
CA CYS A 312 -9.23 -4.50 10.90
C CYS A 312 -9.08 -3.67 12.19
N CYS A 313 -9.31 -2.36 12.10
CA CYS A 313 -9.15 -1.45 13.22
C CYS A 313 -10.45 -0.68 13.53
N GLU A 314 -10.74 -0.50 14.82
CA GLU A 314 -11.81 0.37 15.29
C GLU A 314 -11.32 1.82 15.35
N VAL A 315 -11.83 2.64 14.44
CA VAL A 315 -11.52 4.08 14.38
C VAL A 315 -12.81 4.86 14.56
N ALA A 316 -12.87 5.74 15.56
CA ALA A 316 -14.06 6.56 15.85
C ALA A 316 -15.39 5.76 15.93
N GLY A 317 -15.33 4.49 16.36
CA GLY A 317 -16.49 3.59 16.51
C GLY A 317 -16.95 2.91 15.22
N VAL A 318 -16.15 2.94 14.15
CA VAL A 318 -16.34 2.15 12.93
C VAL A 318 -15.15 1.22 12.71
N PHE A 319 -15.42 0.01 12.23
CA PHE A 319 -14.37 -0.95 11.85
C PHE A 319 -13.97 -0.73 10.40
N VAL A 320 -12.71 -0.39 10.18
CA VAL A 320 -12.12 -0.09 8.88
C VAL A 320 -10.97 -1.06 8.59
N TYR A 321 -10.91 -1.52 7.35
CA TYR A 321 -9.77 -2.28 6.84
C TYR A 321 -8.69 -1.29 6.42
N LEU A 322 -7.51 -1.42 7.02
CA LEU A 322 -6.32 -0.68 6.62
C LEU A 322 -5.90 -1.09 5.20
N ASP A 323 -5.19 -0.21 4.49
CA ASP A 323 -4.83 -0.39 3.08
C ASP A 323 -6.02 -0.60 2.08
N SER A 324 -7.27 -0.35 2.50
CA SER A 324 -8.43 -0.63 1.64
C SER A 324 -8.60 0.29 0.42
N ASN A 325 -8.27 1.57 0.56
CA ASN A 325 -8.52 2.59 -0.45
C ASN A 325 -7.56 3.77 -0.22
N PRO A 326 -6.92 4.32 -1.27
CA PRO A 326 -6.06 5.50 -1.13
C PRO A 326 -6.72 6.72 -0.48
N GLU A 327 -8.05 6.82 -0.57
CA GLU A 327 -8.82 7.90 0.05
C GLU A 327 -9.26 7.58 1.49
N CYS A 328 -8.95 6.39 2.01
CA CYS A 328 -9.23 5.98 3.39
C CYS A 328 -8.29 6.70 4.36
N SER A 329 -8.82 7.63 5.16
CA SER A 329 -8.08 8.41 6.15
C SER A 329 -8.97 8.73 7.35
N LEU A 330 -8.44 9.29 8.45
CA LEU A 330 -9.28 9.65 9.60
C LEU A 330 -10.28 10.75 9.26
N SER A 331 -9.93 11.62 8.31
CA SER A 331 -10.83 12.65 7.78
C SER A 331 -11.89 12.11 6.82
N ASN A 332 -11.70 10.91 6.25
CA ASN A 332 -12.57 10.29 5.25
C ASN A 332 -12.81 8.78 5.48
N LEU A 333 -13.22 8.41 6.69
CA LEU A 333 -13.52 7.01 7.05
C LEU A 333 -14.59 6.34 6.17
N ALA A 334 -15.38 7.11 5.42
CA ALA A 334 -16.38 6.57 4.49
C ALA A 334 -15.77 5.98 3.20
N ALA A 335 -14.52 6.31 2.89
CA ALA A 335 -13.77 5.71 1.79
C ALA A 335 -13.12 4.38 2.16
N CYS A 336 -12.95 4.12 3.46
CA CYS A 336 -12.41 2.86 3.96
C CYS A 336 -13.40 1.71 3.74
N ASN A 337 -12.89 0.57 3.30
CA ASN A 337 -13.70 -0.64 3.27
C ASN A 337 -13.98 -1.12 4.70
N PRO A 338 -15.20 -1.58 4.99
CA PRO A 338 -15.48 -2.19 6.28
C PRO A 338 -14.87 -3.58 6.37
N CYS A 339 -14.59 -4.02 7.59
CA CYS A 339 -14.06 -5.35 7.89
C CYS A 339 -14.80 -6.01 9.05
N THR A 340 -14.64 -7.32 9.17
CA THR A 340 -15.12 -8.10 10.31
C THR A 340 -13.99 -8.24 11.33
N PHE A 341 -14.14 -7.60 12.47
CA PHE A 341 -13.16 -7.66 13.56
C PHE A 341 -13.00 -9.07 14.11
N PHE A 342 -11.77 -9.57 14.10
CA PHE A 342 -11.42 -10.93 14.49
C PHE A 342 -11.08 -11.03 15.98
N GLU A 343 -12.04 -11.52 16.77
CA GLU A 343 -11.94 -11.47 18.25
C GLU A 343 -10.87 -12.37 18.87
N ASP A 344 -10.42 -13.42 18.18
CA ASP A 344 -9.46 -14.37 18.76
C ASP A 344 -8.00 -13.87 18.73
N CYS A 345 -7.71 -12.84 17.93
CA CYS A 345 -6.39 -12.21 17.78
C CYS A 345 -6.55 -10.69 17.73
N ASN A 346 -7.27 -10.11 18.68
CA ASN A 346 -7.43 -8.67 18.77
C ASN A 346 -6.69 -8.07 19.95
N ASN A 347 -6.47 -6.77 19.86
CA ASN A 347 -6.09 -5.94 20.99
C ASN A 347 -7.16 -4.86 21.18
N PRO A 348 -8.23 -5.12 21.96
CA PRO A 348 -9.33 -4.17 22.13
C PRO A 348 -8.88 -2.90 22.86
N CYS A 349 -9.19 -1.73 22.33
CA CYS A 349 -8.82 -0.48 22.97
C CYS A 349 -9.67 -0.16 24.22
N LYS A 350 -9.02 0.28 25.31
CA LYS A 350 -9.66 0.72 26.56
C LYS A 350 -9.23 2.14 26.95
N PRO A 351 -9.83 3.20 26.35
CA PRO A 351 -9.50 4.58 26.69
C PRO A 351 -9.80 4.93 28.17
N ASP A 352 -10.79 4.28 28.78
CA ASP A 352 -11.09 4.42 30.22
C ASP A 352 -9.94 3.91 31.12
N GLU A 353 -9.04 3.09 30.59
CA GLU A 353 -7.85 2.60 31.27
C GLU A 353 -6.59 3.43 30.93
N CYS A 354 -6.73 4.52 30.18
CA CYS A 354 -5.68 5.38 29.66
C CYS A 354 -4.85 4.76 28.52
N GLU A 355 -5.42 3.82 27.76
CA GLU A 355 -4.85 3.37 26.49
C GLU A 355 -5.16 4.39 25.39
N VAL A 356 -4.19 4.67 24.51
CA VAL A 356 -4.43 5.44 23.28
C VAL A 356 -4.88 4.45 22.21
N CYS A 357 -6.05 4.68 21.61
CA CYS A 357 -6.54 3.84 20.53
C CYS A 357 -5.85 4.16 19.20
N PHE A 358 -5.91 3.21 18.27
CA PHE A 358 -5.53 3.43 16.88
C PHE A 358 -6.35 4.59 16.28
N GLY A 359 -5.67 5.48 15.55
CA GLY A 359 -6.29 6.70 15.01
C GLY A 359 -6.71 7.74 16.07
N GLN A 360 -6.25 7.61 17.33
CA GLN A 360 -6.52 8.57 18.38
C GLN A 360 -5.27 9.40 18.71
N ASP A 361 -5.46 10.71 18.83
CA ASP A 361 -4.44 11.61 19.35
C ASP A 361 -4.22 11.37 20.87
N PRO A 362 -2.97 11.18 21.35
CA PRO A 362 -2.68 11.04 22.78
C PRO A 362 -3.20 12.21 23.64
N ASP A 363 -3.31 13.42 23.08
CA ASP A 363 -3.82 14.59 23.78
C ASP A 363 -5.35 14.52 24.03
N ASP A 364 -6.06 13.62 23.33
CA ASP A 364 -7.51 13.40 23.46
C ASP A 364 -7.86 12.34 24.53
N LEU A 365 -6.90 11.89 25.34
CA LEU A 365 -7.15 10.94 26.42
C LEU A 365 -8.14 11.49 27.47
N PRO A 366 -8.93 10.61 28.13
CA PRO A 366 -9.90 11.03 29.13
C PRO A 366 -9.29 11.78 30.33
N PRO A 367 -10.04 12.71 30.96
CA PRO A 367 -9.56 13.41 32.15
C PRO A 367 -9.15 12.47 33.28
N GLY A 368 -7.90 12.58 33.74
CA GLY A 368 -7.29 11.69 34.73
C GLY A 368 -6.23 10.74 34.15
N CYS A 369 -6.10 10.71 32.83
CA CYS A 369 -4.99 10.12 32.12
C CYS A 369 -3.97 11.23 31.79
N GLU A 370 -2.99 11.42 32.67
CA GLU A 370 -1.91 12.40 32.45
C GLU A 370 -0.82 11.84 31.52
N GLU A 371 -0.71 10.51 31.45
CA GLU A 371 0.20 9.77 30.58
C GLU A 371 -0.52 8.49 30.09
N PRO A 372 -0.23 8.00 28.88
CA PRO A 372 -0.72 6.72 28.39
C PRO A 372 -0.29 5.55 29.28
N LYS A 373 -1.02 4.43 29.20
CA LYS A 373 -0.63 3.17 29.83
C LYS A 373 -0.19 2.13 28.83
N CYS A 374 0.83 1.38 29.23
CA CYS A 374 1.38 0.26 28.50
C CYS A 374 1.55 -0.93 29.43
N ASP A 375 1.47 -2.13 28.85
CA ASP A 375 1.88 -3.34 29.54
C ASP A 375 3.41 -3.38 29.69
N GLU A 376 3.89 -3.62 30.92
CA GLU A 376 5.31 -3.81 31.20
C GLU A 376 5.87 -4.98 30.37
N PRO A 377 7.02 -4.83 29.70
CA PRO A 377 8.07 -3.83 29.94
C PRO A 377 8.04 -2.60 29.01
N LYS A 378 6.97 -2.38 28.24
CA LYS A 378 6.91 -1.26 27.28
C LYS A 378 6.88 0.08 28.02
N THR A 379 7.60 1.06 27.47
CA THR A 379 7.66 2.42 28.03
C THR A 379 6.51 3.25 27.46
N PRO A 380 5.70 3.94 28.29
CA PRO A 380 4.69 4.86 27.79
C PRO A 380 5.30 6.04 27.02
N CYS A 381 4.62 6.47 25.96
CA CYS A 381 5.03 7.59 25.12
C CYS A 381 3.82 8.33 24.57
N THR A 382 4.06 9.56 24.16
CA THR A 382 3.13 10.47 23.46
C THR A 382 3.69 10.92 22.12
N ASN A 383 4.98 10.64 21.87
CA ASN A 383 5.72 10.86 20.63
C ASN A 383 6.99 10.01 20.65
N SER A 384 7.60 9.84 19.47
CA SER A 384 8.79 8.98 19.31
C SER A 384 10.06 9.55 19.95
N ASP A 385 10.15 10.86 20.24
CA ASP A 385 11.28 11.47 20.98
C ASP A 385 11.42 10.91 22.42
N GLN A 386 10.39 10.26 22.95
CA GLN A 386 10.38 9.63 24.28
C GLN A 386 10.86 8.17 24.28
N CYS A 387 11.02 7.58 23.10
CA CYS A 387 11.43 6.20 22.94
C CYS A 387 12.96 6.07 22.81
N ALA A 388 13.49 4.87 23.07
CA ALA A 388 14.92 4.62 22.89
C ALA A 388 15.28 4.53 21.40
N ASP A 389 16.55 4.70 21.07
CA ASP A 389 17.05 4.49 19.70
C ASP A 389 16.61 3.12 19.15
N GLY A 390 16.02 3.09 17.96
CA GLY A 390 15.45 1.87 17.35
C GLY A 390 14.02 1.56 17.79
N GLN A 391 13.36 2.47 18.51
CA GLN A 391 11.96 2.35 18.92
C GLN A 391 11.15 3.56 18.48
N PHE A 392 9.84 3.36 18.34
CA PHE A 392 8.89 4.41 17.99
C PHE A 392 7.63 4.35 18.85
N CYS A 393 6.88 5.45 18.90
CA CYS A 393 5.66 5.51 19.68
C CYS A 393 4.47 4.97 18.87
N SER A 394 3.91 3.84 19.27
CA SER A 394 2.68 3.27 18.67
C SER A 394 1.61 3.14 19.74
N THR A 395 0.43 3.73 19.50
CA THR A 395 -0.74 3.67 20.41
C THR A 395 -0.40 3.93 21.89
N GLY A 396 0.52 4.88 22.12
CA GLY A 396 0.93 5.32 23.45
C GLY A 396 2.08 4.51 24.08
N CYS A 397 2.68 3.57 23.34
CA CYS A 397 3.74 2.69 23.83
C CYS A 397 4.95 2.65 22.89
N CYS A 398 6.16 2.72 23.47
CA CYS A 398 7.38 2.50 22.72
C CYS A 398 7.48 1.04 22.29
N VAL A 399 7.55 0.83 20.97
CA VAL A 399 7.70 -0.46 20.32
C VAL A 399 8.95 -0.45 19.44
N ASP A 400 9.56 -1.61 19.24
CA ASP A 400 10.73 -1.73 18.37
C ASP A 400 10.32 -1.49 16.92
N ILE A 401 11.15 -0.77 16.16
CA ILE A 401 11.04 -0.75 14.71
C ILE A 401 11.48 -2.14 14.27
N VAL A 402 10.58 -2.91 13.67
CA VAL A 402 10.92 -4.22 13.10
C VAL A 402 11.44 -3.92 11.69
N PRO A 403 12.77 -3.95 11.47
CA PRO A 403 13.32 -3.72 10.15
C PRO A 403 13.20 -5.02 9.36
N GLU A 404 12.80 -4.92 8.10
CA GLU A 404 12.83 -6.02 7.14
C GLU A 404 14.24 -6.60 6.93
#